data_AF-A0A961TYA2-F1
#
_entry.id   AF-A0A961TYA2-F1
#
_cell.length_a   1.000
_cell.length_b   1.000
_cell.length_c   1.000
_cell.angle_alpha   90.00
_cell.angle_beta   90.00
_cell.angle_gamma   90.00
#
_symmetry.space_group_name_H-M   'P 1'
#
loop_
_entity.id
_entity.type
_entity.pdbx_description
1 polymer ?
#
loop_
_entity_poly.entity_id
_entity_poly.type
_entity_poly.pdbx_seq_one_letter_code
_entity_poly.pdbx_strand_id
1 'polypeptide(L)' 'YAAAVSGGLQLVPVGDGAKALKDDYARMVEDGLLFDDAEPFEALMARCADIAARANRVAR' A
#
# COMPACT_ATOMS: atom_id res chain seq x y z
N TYR A 1 -5.78 -8.95 14.22
CA TYR A 1 -6.29 -7.63 14.65
C TYR A 1 -5.36 -6.92 15.62
N ALA A 2 -5.07 -7.47 16.81
CA ALA A 2 -4.24 -6.78 17.84
C ALA A 2 -2.84 -6.31 17.37
N ALA A 3 -2.13 -7.06 16.51
CA ALA A 3 -0.80 -6.69 16.00
C ALA A 3 -0.77 -5.43 15.11
N ALA A 4 -1.85 -5.18 14.35
CA ALA A 4 -1.97 -4.00 13.49
C ALA A 4 -2.28 -2.73 14.29
N VAL A 5 -2.86 -2.87 15.49
CA VAL A 5 -3.21 -1.75 16.38
C VAL A 5 -2.12 -1.47 17.44
N SER A 6 -1.09 -2.31 17.51
CA SER A 6 0.03 -2.21 18.48
C SER A 6 1.34 -1.73 17.84
N GLY A 7 1.27 -1.12 16.66
CA GLY A 7 2.43 -0.52 16.00
C GLY A 7 3.12 -1.39 14.94
N GLY A 8 2.53 -2.54 14.58
CA GLY A 8 3.03 -3.44 13.53
C GLY A 8 2.30 -3.31 12.19
N LEU A 9 1.61 -2.19 11.91
CA LEU A 9 0.89 -2.05 10.65
C LEU A 9 1.89 -1.89 9.50
N GLN A 10 1.86 -2.84 8.57
CA GLN A 10 2.65 -2.84 7.34
C GLN A 10 1.72 -2.88 6.13
N LEU A 11 1.48 -1.71 5.53
CA LEU A 11 0.62 -1.58 4.34
C LEU A 11 1.41 -1.66 3.04
N VAL A 12 2.69 -1.30 3.07
CA VAL A 12 3.57 -1.37 1.90
C VAL A 12 4.30 -2.72 1.92
N PRO A 13 4.25 -3.50 0.83
CA PRO A 13 5.02 -4.73 0.74
C PRO A 13 6.52 -4.44 0.81
N VAL A 14 7.28 -5.34 1.41
CA VAL A 14 8.76 -5.30 1.45
C VAL A 14 9.34 -6.43 0.62
N GLY A 15 10.53 -6.20 0.06
CA GLY A 15 11.22 -7.17 -0.79
C GLY A 15 10.48 -7.42 -2.10
N ASP A 16 10.54 -8.65 -2.60
CA ASP A 16 10.02 -9.02 -3.93
C ASP A 16 8.50 -8.86 -4.06
N GLY A 17 7.77 -8.83 -2.95
CA GLY A 17 6.33 -8.59 -2.93
C GLY A 17 5.94 -7.21 -3.49
N ALA A 18 6.81 -6.20 -3.38
CA ALA A 18 6.53 -4.87 -3.92
C ALA A 18 6.59 -4.85 -5.45
N LYS A 19 7.50 -5.63 -6.03
CA LYS A 19 7.66 -5.73 -7.48
C LYS A 19 6.51 -6.51 -8.11
N ALA A 20 6.15 -7.66 -7.53
CA ALA A 20 5.01 -8.44 -7.98
C ALA A 20 3.70 -7.63 -7.89
N LEU A 21 3.49 -6.88 -6.80
CA LEU A 21 2.32 -6.04 -6.65
C LEU A 21 2.29 -4.88 -7.66
N LYS A 22 3.43 -4.30 -8.00
CA LYS A 22 3.53 -3.25 -9.03
C LYS A 22 3.13 -3.77 -10.40
N ASP A 23 3.65 -4.94 -10.78
CA ASP A 23 3.37 -5.55 -12.08
C ASP A 23 1.88 -5.96 -12.19
N ASP A 24 1.30 -6.48 -11.11
CA ASP A 24 -0.13 -6.78 -11.03
C ASP A 24 -0.99 -5.51 -11.09
N TYR A 25 -0.59 -4.45 -10.39
CA TYR A 25 -1.28 -3.16 -10.41
C TYR A 25 -1.30 -2.55 -11.81
N ALA A 26 -0.17 -2.58 -12.52
CA ALA A 26 -0.09 -2.06 -13.89
C ALA A 26 -1.07 -2.80 -14.83
N ARG A 27 -1.12 -4.13 -14.74
CA ARG A 27 -2.08 -4.94 -15.52
C ARG A 27 -3.52 -4.61 -15.18
N MET A 28 -3.84 -4.40 -13.90
CA MET A 28 -5.19 -4.00 -13.48
C MET A 28 -5.60 -2.62 -13.99
N VAL A 29 -4.66 -1.66 -14.08
CA VAL A 29 -4.91 -0.34 -14.70
C VAL A 29 -5.15 -0.50 -16.21
N GLU A 30 -4.30 -1.26 -16.89
CA GLU A 30 -4.40 -1.51 -18.33
C GLU A 30 -5.71 -2.23 -18.72
N ASP A 31 -6.15 -3.18 -17.89
CA ASP A 31 -7.40 -3.91 -18.07
C ASP A 31 -8.64 -3.06 -17.71
N GLY A 32 -8.48 -1.82 -17.25
CA GLY A 32 -9.57 -0.92 -16.86
C GLY A 32 -10.34 -1.40 -15.64
N LEU A 33 -9.72 -2.23 -14.79
CA LEU A 33 -10.32 -2.79 -13.57
C LEU A 33 -10.32 -1.79 -12.42
N LEU A 34 -9.53 -0.73 -12.53
CA LEU A 34 -9.46 0.37 -11.57
C LEU A 34 -10.28 1.56 -12.06
N PHE A 35 -10.74 2.40 -11.13
CA PHE A 35 -11.46 3.63 -11.45
C PHE A 35 -10.59 4.56 -12.32
N ASP A 36 -11.24 5.42 -13.12
CA ASP A 36 -10.57 6.35 -14.05
C ASP A 36 -9.57 7.32 -13.38
N ASP A 37 -9.65 7.46 -12.04
CA ASP A 37 -8.78 8.27 -11.20
C ASP A 37 -7.70 7.46 -10.45
N ALA A 38 -7.39 6.25 -10.93
CA ALA A 38 -6.34 5.41 -10.37
C ALA A 38 -5.01 6.16 -10.29
N GLU A 39 -4.56 6.45 -9.07
CA GLU A 39 -3.29 7.12 -8.81
C GLU A 39 -2.11 6.24 -9.26
N PRO A 40 -0.96 6.82 -9.66
CA PRO A 40 0.25 6.04 -9.93
C PRO A 40 0.61 5.14 -8.74
N PHE A 41 1.10 3.93 -9.02
CA PHE A 41 1.43 2.93 -7.99
C PHE A 41 2.33 3.51 -6.88
N GLU A 42 3.33 4.30 -7.25
CA GLU A 42 4.25 4.96 -6.33
C GLU A 42 3.54 5.96 -5.40
N ALA A 43 2.57 6.72 -5.92
CA ALA A 43 1.78 7.66 -5.14
C ALA A 43 0.88 6.92 -4.14
N LEU A 44 0.24 5.84 -4.59
CA LEU A 44 -0.56 4.97 -3.73
C LEU A 44 0.28 4.36 -2.60
N MET A 45 1.46 3.82 -2.92
CA MET A 45 2.37 3.26 -1.92
C MET A 45 2.88 4.33 -0.94
N ALA A 46 3.14 5.55 -1.39
CA ALA A 46 3.53 6.66 -0.51
C ALA A 46 2.41 7.01 0.49
N ARG A 47 1.15 7.03 0.04
CA ARG A 47 -0.01 7.23 0.93
C ARG A 47 -0.15 6.08 1.94
N CYS A 48 0.02 4.83 1.50
CA CYS A 48 0.01 3.66 2.37
C CYS A 48 1.12 3.75 3.44
N ALA A 49 2.32 4.21 3.06
CA ALA A 49 3.42 4.41 4.00
C ALA A 49 3.10 5.48 5.05
N ASP A 50 2.51 6.60 4.67
CA ASP A 50 2.12 7.65 5.62
C ASP A 50 1.03 7.16 6.59
N ILE A 51 0.02 6.45 6.09
CA ILE A 51 -1.02 5.86 6.93
C ILE A 51 -0.42 4.88 7.94
N ALA A 52 0.46 3.98 7.48
CA ALA A 52 1.15 3.03 8.35
C ALA A 52 1.98 3.75 9.43
N ALA A 53 2.74 4.78 9.03
CA ALA A 53 3.54 5.58 9.97
C ALA A 53 2.66 6.29 11.00
N ARG A 54 1.54 6.89 10.59
CA ARG A 54 0.59 7.57 11.50
C ARG A 54 -0.05 6.60 12.47
N ALA A 55 -0.54 5.46 11.99
CA ALA A 55 -1.16 4.44 12.83
C ALA A 55 -0.15 3.89 13.86
N ASN A 56 1.08 3.60 13.43
CA ASN A 56 2.11 3.07 14.31
C ASN A 56 2.62 4.11 15.33
N ARG A 57 2.57 5.41 15.02
CA ARG A 57 2.87 6.49 15.98
C ARG A 57 1.85 6.60 17.11
N VAL A 58 0.56 6.38 16.82
CA VAL A 58 -0.53 6.50 17.81
C VAL A 58 -0.64 5.24 18.68
N ALA A 59 -0.15 4.09 18.20
CA ALA A 59 -0.11 2.83 18.96
C ALA A 59 0.94 2.79 20.09
N ARG A 60 1.65 3.89 20.34
CA ARG A 60 2.76 3.99 21.30
C ARG A 60 2.31 4.32 22.71
#